data_AF-A0A7V0QJ32-F1
#
_entry.id   AF-A0A7V0QJ32-F1
#
_cell.length_a   1.000
_cell.length_b   1.000
_cell.length_c   1.000
_cell.angle_alpha   90.00
_cell.angle_beta   90.00
_cell.angle_gamma   90.00
#
_symmetry.space_group_name_H-M   'P 1'
#
loop_
_entity.id
_entity.type
_entity.pdbx_description
1 polymer ?
#
loop_
_entity_poly.entity_id
_entity_poly.type
_entity_poly.pdbx_seq_one_letter_code
_entity_poly.pdbx_strand_id
1 'polypeptide(L)'
;MADPLSLVALGAAVGGAAGKFVEKAWDSGEKWIASYFANHHEKSQKKAKENTLSFLTELASRVEALEKNRVIPPERISAAQEHPEFSVVLQKAMISASQTTNKEKHQLLARLVAERMKASPESMLALTSKMACDAISYTTPDQLKILGLVTNIMYIGLASKLPKDKYLEYLQSRLSPFSSVRPTNLDYVHLEALSCLKFEPFLTRDLKKILTDKNQGEFDYDVFKELPIGKNLIEIWENYRLKSTQLTSVGQMIGVMVSDQITGSVTDMSSWE
;
A
#
# COMPACT_ATOMS: atom_id res chain seq x y z
N MET A 1 -18.86 -5.87 26.74
CA MET A 1 -18.15 -5.55 25.49
C MET A 1 -16.91 -4.78 25.92
N ALA A 2 -15.70 -5.22 25.56
CA ALA A 2 -14.49 -4.45 25.87
C ALA A 2 -14.61 -3.07 25.22
N ASP A 3 -14.18 -2.04 25.92
CA ASP A 3 -14.28 -0.68 25.41
C ASP A 3 -13.32 -0.54 24.19
N PRO A 4 -13.73 0.16 23.11
CA PRO A 4 -12.90 0.35 21.92
C PRO A 4 -11.50 0.88 22.23
N LEU A 5 -11.38 1.78 23.21
CA LEU A 5 -10.10 2.29 23.67
C LEU A 5 -9.28 1.22 24.38
N SER A 6 -9.89 0.31 25.14
CA SER A 6 -9.19 -0.82 25.76
C SER A 6 -8.69 -1.86 24.75
N LEU A 7 -9.38 -2.08 23.62
CA LEU A 7 -8.89 -2.92 22.52
C LEU A 7 -7.71 -2.28 21.77
N VAL A 8 -7.76 -0.96 21.62
CA VAL A 8 -6.70 -0.18 20.98
C VAL A 8 -5.49 0.00 21.92
N ALA A 9 -5.73 0.17 23.22
CA ALA A 9 -4.73 0.23 24.29
C ALA A 9 -4.08 -1.13 24.58
N LEU A 10 -4.73 -2.26 24.23
CA LEU A 10 -4.07 -3.58 24.23
C LEU A 10 -3.06 -3.72 23.08
N GLY A 11 -3.23 -2.96 22.00
CA GLY A 11 -2.35 -2.97 20.82
C GLY A 11 -1.23 -1.92 20.83
N ALA A 12 -1.41 -0.80 21.53
CA ALA A 12 -0.39 0.24 21.71
C ALA A 12 0.11 0.23 23.15
N ALA A 13 1.42 0.06 23.39
CA ALA A 13 1.97 0.19 24.73
C ALA A 13 1.60 1.56 25.32
N VAL A 14 0.72 1.53 26.32
CA VAL A 14 0.05 2.68 26.93
C VAL A 14 1.08 3.53 27.70
N GLY A 15 1.67 4.53 27.04
CA GLY A 15 2.54 5.50 27.72
C GLY A 15 3.36 6.43 26.81
N GLY A 16 3.66 6.01 25.58
CA GLY A 16 4.45 6.80 24.62
C GLY A 16 3.66 7.83 23.81
N ALA A 17 4.34 8.53 22.90
CA ALA A 17 3.70 9.46 21.97
C ALA A 17 2.76 8.74 21.01
N ALA A 18 3.06 7.48 20.63
CA ALA A 18 2.17 6.64 19.85
C ALA A 18 0.83 6.38 20.56
N GLY A 19 0.84 6.11 21.87
CA GLY A 19 -0.39 5.90 22.65
C GLY A 19 -1.29 7.13 22.63
N LYS A 20 -0.71 8.31 22.92
CA LYS A 20 -1.44 9.60 22.88
C LYS A 20 -1.95 9.95 21.48
N PHE A 21 -1.16 9.64 20.44
CA PHE A 21 -1.58 9.81 19.06
C PHE A 21 -2.85 9.01 18.79
N VAL A 22 -2.86 7.73 19.14
CA VAL A 22 -3.99 6.85 18.84
C VAL A 22 -5.25 7.25 19.61
N GLU A 23 -5.11 7.64 20.88
CA GLU A 23 -6.21 8.18 21.70
C GLU A 23 -6.87 9.39 21.02
N LYS A 24 -6.06 10.40 20.65
CA LYS A 24 -6.58 11.60 19.94
C LYS A 24 -7.18 11.26 18.58
N ALA A 25 -6.60 10.31 17.85
CA ALA A 25 -7.12 9.86 16.56
C ALA A 25 -8.48 9.17 16.72
N TRP A 26 -8.68 8.39 17.78
CA TRP A 26 -9.97 7.81 18.12
C TRP A 26 -10.98 8.88 18.51
N ASP A 27 -10.64 9.80 19.42
CA ASP A 27 -11.55 10.85 19.89
C ASP A 27 -12.07 11.75 18.76
N SER A 28 -11.18 12.10 17.83
CA SER A 28 -11.54 12.88 16.63
C SER A 28 -12.31 12.01 15.63
N GLY A 29 -11.83 10.78 15.43
CA GLY A 29 -12.39 9.79 14.53
C GLY A 29 -13.82 9.39 14.85
N GLU A 30 -14.15 9.17 16.11
CA GLU A 30 -15.50 8.80 16.52
C GLU A 30 -16.50 9.89 16.11
N LYS A 31 -16.15 11.16 16.27
CA LYS A 31 -16.99 12.29 15.83
C LYS A 31 -17.16 12.32 14.32
N TRP A 32 -16.08 12.08 13.56
CA TRP A 32 -16.15 12.04 12.09
C TRP A 32 -17.03 10.89 11.60
N ILE A 33 -16.85 9.69 12.15
CA ILE A 33 -17.65 8.51 11.79
C ILE A 33 -19.11 8.69 12.19
N ALA A 34 -19.37 9.19 13.41
CA ALA A 34 -20.74 9.46 13.86
C ALA A 34 -21.44 10.47 12.96
N SER A 35 -20.74 11.54 12.54
CA SER A 35 -21.28 12.54 11.61
C SER A 35 -21.54 11.95 10.22
N TYR A 36 -20.58 11.20 9.66
CA TYR A 36 -20.69 10.62 8.32
C TYR A 36 -21.83 9.60 8.21
N PHE A 37 -22.06 8.81 9.26
CA PHE A 37 -23.09 7.76 9.29
C PHE A 37 -24.36 8.13 10.07
N ALA A 38 -24.54 9.39 10.47
CA ALA A 38 -25.62 9.82 11.39
C ALA A 38 -27.02 9.33 11.00
N ASN A 39 -27.33 9.37 9.69
CA ASN A 39 -28.64 9.01 9.15
C ASN A 39 -28.68 7.61 8.52
N HIS A 40 -27.65 6.78 8.74
CA HIS A 40 -27.62 5.40 8.25
C HIS A 40 -28.22 4.45 9.30
N HIS A 41 -28.63 3.26 8.87
CA HIS A 41 -29.10 2.22 9.78
C HIS A 41 -28.07 1.88 10.88
N GLU A 42 -28.55 1.57 12.09
CA GLU A 42 -27.72 1.24 13.25
C GLU A 42 -26.68 0.13 12.95
N LYS A 43 -27.09 -0.88 12.17
CA LYS A 43 -26.18 -1.96 11.73
C LYS A 43 -25.00 -1.43 10.91
N SER A 44 -25.24 -0.46 10.02
CA SER A 44 -24.19 0.19 9.24
C SER A 44 -23.28 1.05 10.10
N GLN A 45 -23.85 1.80 11.06
CA GLN A 45 -23.07 2.59 12.02
C GLN A 45 -22.15 1.70 12.86
N LYS A 46 -22.68 0.60 13.39
CA LYS A 46 -21.90 -0.39 14.16
C LYS A 46 -20.78 -0.99 13.30
N LYS A 47 -21.09 -1.39 12.07
CA LYS A 47 -20.08 -1.95 11.14
C LYS A 47 -18.98 -0.94 10.81
N ALA A 48 -19.35 0.32 10.59
CA ALA A 48 -18.39 1.40 10.36
C ALA A 48 -17.43 1.59 11.55
N LYS A 49 -17.95 1.53 12.79
CA LYS A 49 -17.11 1.56 14.01
C LYS A 49 -16.16 0.35 14.08
N GLU A 50 -16.66 -0.86 13.82
CA GLU A 50 -15.83 -2.08 13.80
C GLU A 50 -14.69 -2.00 12.76
N ASN A 51 -15.00 -1.53 11.55
CA ASN A 51 -14.02 -1.38 10.49
C ASN A 51 -12.98 -0.30 10.83
N THR A 52 -13.43 0.83 11.40
CA THR A 52 -12.55 1.91 11.87
C THR A 52 -11.58 1.42 12.94
N LEU A 53 -12.06 0.61 13.89
CA LEU A 53 -11.20 0.02 14.92
C LEU A 53 -10.14 -0.90 14.31
N SER A 54 -10.50 -1.74 13.34
CA SER A 54 -9.53 -2.57 12.64
C SER A 54 -8.43 -1.75 11.97
N PHE A 55 -8.75 -0.60 11.37
CA PHE A 55 -7.75 0.30 10.80
C PHE A 55 -6.88 0.96 11.89
N LEU A 56 -7.48 1.44 12.98
CA LEU A 56 -6.73 2.10 14.05
C LEU A 56 -5.78 1.15 14.78
N THR A 57 -6.13 -0.12 14.94
CA THR A 57 -5.22 -1.13 15.48
C THR A 57 -3.98 -1.29 14.59
N GLU A 58 -4.15 -1.33 13.27
CA GLU A 58 -3.03 -1.40 12.31
C GLU A 58 -2.19 -0.11 12.33
N LEU A 59 -2.82 1.06 12.41
CA LEU A 59 -2.12 2.34 12.49
C LEU A 59 -1.33 2.47 13.80
N ALA A 60 -1.93 2.07 14.92
CA ALA A 60 -1.30 2.08 16.23
C ALA A 60 0.00 1.28 16.26
N SER A 61 -0.03 0.04 15.76
CA SER A 61 1.14 -0.82 15.67
C SER A 61 2.26 -0.17 14.83
N ARG A 62 1.91 0.51 13.73
CA ARG A 62 2.87 1.17 12.85
C ARG A 62 3.49 2.42 13.49
N VAL A 63 2.68 3.28 14.12
CA VAL A 63 3.19 4.48 14.81
C VAL A 63 4.06 4.09 16.00
N GLU A 64 3.69 3.04 16.73
CA GLU A 64 4.52 2.49 17.80
C GLU A 64 5.86 1.98 17.26
N ALA A 65 5.88 1.29 16.12
CA ALA A 65 7.12 0.86 15.48
C ALA A 65 8.00 2.05 15.06
N LEU A 66 7.40 3.14 14.55
CA LEU A 66 8.13 4.37 14.21
C LEU A 66 8.79 5.00 15.45
N GLU A 67 8.08 5.03 16.58
CA GLU A 67 8.59 5.53 17.86
C GLU A 67 9.71 4.64 18.42
N LYS A 68 9.45 3.33 18.57
CA LYS A 68 10.40 2.36 19.16
C LYS A 68 11.70 2.26 18.36
N ASN A 69 11.60 2.30 17.02
CA ASN A 69 12.76 2.24 16.13
C ASN A 69 13.43 3.60 15.94
N ARG A 70 12.95 4.67 16.60
CA ARG A 70 13.50 6.04 16.52
C ARG A 70 13.56 6.58 15.09
N VAL A 71 12.62 6.16 14.24
CA VAL A 71 12.52 6.65 12.85
C VAL A 71 12.09 8.12 12.83
N ILE A 72 11.23 8.51 13.78
CA ILE A 72 10.83 9.89 14.00
C ILE A 72 10.85 10.20 15.51
N PRO A 73 11.13 11.45 15.89
CA PRO A 73 11.11 11.84 17.30
C PRO A 73 9.66 11.89 17.84
N PRO A 74 9.44 11.58 19.13
CA PRO A 74 8.10 11.60 19.77
C PRO A 74 7.33 12.92 19.60
N GLU A 75 8.06 14.04 19.53
CA GLU A 75 7.50 15.37 19.31
C GLU A 75 6.87 15.48 17.92
N ARG A 76 7.47 14.86 16.89
CA ARG A 76 6.91 14.84 15.53
C ARG A 76 5.62 14.01 15.45
N ILE A 77 5.56 12.89 16.18
CA ILE A 77 4.34 12.07 16.30
C ILE A 77 3.20 12.92 16.91
N SER A 78 3.53 13.65 17.98
CA SER A 78 2.56 14.47 18.70
C SER A 78 2.08 15.67 17.86
N ALA A 79 3.00 16.32 17.14
CA ALA A 79 2.71 17.49 16.31
C ALA A 79 2.01 17.15 14.99
N ALA A 80 2.13 15.91 14.49
CA ALA A 80 1.56 15.51 13.19
C ALA A 80 0.05 15.78 13.11
N GLN A 81 -0.72 15.50 14.18
CA GLN A 81 -2.17 15.72 14.18
C GLN A 81 -2.58 17.19 14.20
N GLU A 82 -1.70 18.07 14.64
CA GLU A 82 -1.95 19.51 14.68
C GLU A 82 -1.80 20.14 13.28
N HIS A 83 -1.11 19.45 12.37
CA HIS A 83 -0.96 19.91 10.99
C HIS A 83 -2.25 19.63 10.17
N PRO A 84 -2.85 20.66 9.54
CA PRO A 84 -4.12 20.50 8.81
C PRO A 84 -4.07 19.44 7.71
N GLU A 85 -2.97 19.39 6.95
CA GLU A 85 -2.83 18.44 5.85
C GLU A 85 -2.81 16.99 6.33
N PHE A 86 -2.13 16.71 7.46
CA PHE A 86 -2.10 15.37 8.05
C PHE A 86 -3.46 14.99 8.62
N SER A 87 -4.12 15.93 9.32
CA SER A 87 -5.45 15.72 9.89
C SER A 87 -6.47 15.33 8.82
N VAL A 88 -6.42 15.97 7.64
CA VAL A 88 -7.28 15.62 6.50
C VAL A 88 -6.96 14.22 5.95
N VAL A 89 -5.68 13.84 5.83
CA VAL A 89 -5.29 12.50 5.37
C VAL A 89 -5.75 11.42 6.36
N LEU A 90 -5.57 11.66 7.67
CA LEU A 90 -6.06 10.75 8.72
C LEU A 90 -7.57 10.60 8.65
N GLN A 91 -8.33 11.70 8.56
CA GLN A 91 -9.78 11.67 8.44
C GLN A 91 -10.24 10.88 7.22
N LYS A 92 -9.64 11.15 6.03
CA LYS A 92 -9.95 10.41 4.80
C LYS A 92 -9.69 8.92 4.97
N ALA A 93 -8.52 8.53 5.49
CA ALA A 93 -8.17 7.14 5.70
C ALA A 93 -9.15 6.43 6.65
N MET A 94 -9.57 7.10 7.73
CA MET A 94 -10.56 6.55 8.66
C MET A 94 -11.93 6.37 8.02
N ILE A 95 -12.43 7.39 7.31
CA ILE A 95 -13.71 7.31 6.61
C ILE A 95 -13.67 6.20 5.56
N SER A 96 -12.60 6.10 4.79
CA SER A 96 -12.45 5.04 3.78
C SER A 96 -12.37 3.64 4.39
N ALA A 97 -11.61 3.46 5.47
CA ALA A 97 -11.55 2.20 6.19
C ALA A 97 -12.92 1.81 6.74
N SER A 98 -13.68 2.76 7.29
CA SER A 98 -15.00 2.50 7.85
C SER A 98 -15.99 1.88 6.84
N GLN A 99 -15.80 2.13 5.54
CA GLN A 99 -16.69 1.69 4.46
C GLN A 99 -16.37 0.27 3.94
N THR A 100 -15.29 -0.37 4.39
CA THR A 100 -14.85 -1.66 3.85
C THR A 100 -14.55 -2.66 4.96
N THR A 101 -14.77 -3.95 4.70
CA THR A 101 -14.31 -5.04 5.58
C THR A 101 -12.97 -5.63 5.14
N ASN A 102 -12.38 -5.09 4.06
CA ASN A 102 -11.13 -5.59 3.51
C ASN A 102 -9.95 -5.17 4.40
N LYS A 103 -9.36 -6.16 5.09
CA LYS A 103 -8.20 -5.96 5.98
C LYS A 103 -6.95 -5.47 5.25
N GLU A 104 -6.74 -5.87 4.00
CA GLU A 104 -5.60 -5.40 3.19
C GLU A 104 -5.70 -3.89 2.97
N LYS A 105 -6.90 -3.37 2.67
CA LYS A 105 -7.11 -1.92 2.57
C LYS A 105 -6.86 -1.21 3.89
N HIS A 106 -7.27 -1.78 5.03
CA HIS A 106 -6.97 -1.20 6.34
C HIS A 106 -5.46 -1.10 6.56
N GLN A 107 -4.71 -2.15 6.22
CA GLN A 107 -3.26 -2.18 6.34
C GLN A 107 -2.56 -1.18 5.43
N LEU A 108 -3.01 -1.04 4.18
CA LEU A 108 -2.49 -0.07 3.22
C LEU A 108 -2.76 1.37 3.68
N LEU A 109 -3.99 1.67 4.09
CA LEU A 109 -4.36 3.00 4.60
C LEU A 109 -3.57 3.33 5.88
N ALA A 110 -3.41 2.37 6.79
CA ALA A 110 -2.65 2.56 8.02
C ALA A 110 -1.17 2.81 7.71
N ARG A 111 -0.60 2.08 6.75
CA ARG A 111 0.76 2.30 6.27
C ARG A 111 0.91 3.70 5.68
N LEU A 112 0.00 4.10 4.81
CA LEU A 112 0.01 5.40 4.16
C LEU A 112 0.03 6.55 5.18
N VAL A 113 -0.81 6.48 6.22
CA VAL A 113 -0.85 7.50 7.27
C VAL A 113 0.47 7.52 8.07
N ALA A 114 1.04 6.36 8.38
CA ALA A 114 2.33 6.27 9.06
C ALA A 114 3.48 6.84 8.20
N GLU A 115 3.49 6.56 6.89
CA GLU A 115 4.44 7.14 5.93
C GLU A 115 4.29 8.66 5.87
N ARG A 116 3.06 9.18 5.78
CA ARG A 116 2.79 10.62 5.79
C ARG A 116 3.29 11.30 7.07
N MET A 117 3.33 10.61 8.21
CA MET A 117 3.86 11.17 9.47
C MET A 117 5.37 11.49 9.39
N LYS A 118 6.11 10.71 8.60
CA LYS A 118 7.54 10.93 8.34
C LYS A 118 7.78 12.09 7.37
N ALA A 119 6.77 12.45 6.59
CA ALA A 119 6.90 13.36 5.47
C ALA A 119 6.81 14.84 5.86
N SER A 120 7.60 15.67 5.19
CA SER A 120 7.51 17.12 5.28
C SER A 120 6.27 17.62 4.49
N PRO A 121 5.60 18.71 4.90
CA PRO A 121 4.52 19.29 4.09
C PRO A 121 4.99 19.58 2.66
N GLU A 122 4.10 19.37 1.69
CA GLU A 122 4.36 19.58 0.25
C GLU A 122 5.49 18.72 -0.37
N SER A 123 6.07 17.74 0.36
CA SER A 123 6.99 16.77 -0.24
C SER A 123 6.28 15.87 -1.26
N MET A 124 7.03 15.22 -2.15
CA MET A 124 6.45 14.28 -3.10
C MET A 124 5.76 13.11 -2.39
N LEU A 125 6.32 12.64 -1.28
CA LEU A 125 5.71 11.66 -0.39
C LEU A 125 4.39 12.18 0.18
N ALA A 126 4.35 13.43 0.68
CA ALA A 126 3.12 14.03 1.23
C ALA A 126 2.01 14.17 0.18
N LEU A 127 2.32 14.78 -0.97
CA LEU A 127 1.37 15.01 -2.06
C LEU A 127 0.86 13.70 -2.65
N THR A 128 1.76 12.75 -2.91
CA THR A 128 1.37 11.44 -3.46
C THR A 128 0.56 10.66 -2.43
N SER A 129 0.90 10.74 -1.14
CA SER A 129 0.16 10.03 -0.10
C SER A 129 -1.31 10.47 -0.05
N LYS A 130 -1.58 11.77 -0.20
CA LYS A 130 -2.94 12.30 -0.25
C LYS A 130 -3.75 11.71 -1.40
N MET A 131 -3.17 11.62 -2.60
CA MET A 131 -3.81 11.02 -3.77
C MET A 131 -3.97 9.50 -3.63
N ALA A 132 -2.96 8.82 -3.09
CA ALA A 132 -2.99 7.38 -2.87
C ALA A 132 -4.07 6.97 -1.86
N CYS A 133 -4.39 7.82 -0.88
CA CYS A 133 -5.49 7.58 0.07
C CYS A 133 -6.83 7.38 -0.65
N ASP A 134 -7.15 8.28 -1.58
CA ASP A 134 -8.38 8.20 -2.36
C ASP A 134 -8.34 6.97 -3.29
N ALA A 135 -7.21 6.74 -3.99
CA ALA A 135 -7.07 5.61 -4.90
C ALA A 135 -7.18 4.23 -4.22
N ILE A 136 -6.60 4.03 -3.02
CA ILE A 136 -6.76 2.78 -2.26
C ILE A 136 -8.24 2.53 -1.91
N SER A 137 -8.98 3.60 -1.64
CA SER A 137 -10.39 3.51 -1.26
C SER A 137 -11.23 2.97 -2.42
N TYR A 138 -10.94 3.43 -3.64
CA TYR A 138 -11.71 3.08 -4.85
C TYR A 138 -11.21 1.84 -5.60
N THR A 139 -10.01 1.32 -5.32
CA THR A 139 -9.47 0.14 -6.03
C THR A 139 -10.06 -1.20 -5.54
N THR A 140 -10.13 -2.20 -6.41
CA THR A 140 -10.43 -3.59 -6.00
C THR A 140 -9.15 -4.30 -5.49
N PRO A 141 -9.27 -5.44 -4.77
CA PRO A 141 -8.11 -6.23 -4.37
C PRO A 141 -7.27 -6.71 -5.57
N ASP A 142 -7.92 -7.05 -6.67
CA ASP A 142 -7.22 -7.48 -7.89
C ASP A 142 -6.48 -6.31 -8.55
N GLN A 143 -7.08 -5.11 -8.57
CA GLN A 143 -6.42 -3.89 -9.02
C GLN A 143 -5.20 -3.54 -8.17
N LEU A 144 -5.27 -3.72 -6.85
CA LEU A 144 -4.11 -3.57 -5.97
C LEU A 144 -3.00 -4.57 -6.34
N LYS A 145 -3.35 -5.84 -6.60
CA LYS A 145 -2.38 -6.86 -7.04
C LYS A 145 -1.78 -6.54 -8.42
N ILE A 146 -2.52 -5.92 -9.32
CA ILE A 146 -1.97 -5.41 -10.60
C ILE A 146 -0.85 -4.40 -10.33
N LEU A 147 -1.12 -3.38 -9.49
CA LEU A 147 -0.12 -2.38 -9.12
C LEU A 147 1.11 -3.02 -8.44
N GLY A 148 0.88 -3.98 -7.54
CA GLY A 148 1.94 -4.73 -6.88
C GLY A 148 2.80 -5.55 -7.85
N LEU A 149 2.18 -6.24 -8.81
CA LEU A 149 2.89 -7.04 -9.81
C LEU A 149 3.75 -6.15 -10.72
N VAL A 150 3.17 -5.09 -11.28
CA VAL A 150 3.92 -4.14 -12.13
C VAL A 150 5.06 -3.51 -11.34
N THR A 151 4.85 -3.20 -10.06
CA THR A 151 5.89 -2.67 -9.17
C THR A 151 7.07 -3.64 -9.02
N ASN A 152 6.80 -4.92 -8.78
CA ASN A 152 7.84 -5.94 -8.68
C ASN A 152 8.62 -6.12 -9.99
N ILE A 153 7.92 -6.12 -11.12
CA ILE A 153 8.55 -6.32 -12.44
C ILE A 153 9.34 -5.09 -12.87
N MET A 154 8.89 -3.87 -12.61
CA MET A 154 9.50 -2.68 -13.21
C MET A 154 10.35 -1.86 -12.23
N TYR A 155 10.01 -1.83 -10.94
CA TYR A 155 10.53 -0.80 -10.03
C TYR A 155 11.34 -1.36 -8.85
N ILE A 156 10.98 -2.53 -8.31
CA ILE A 156 11.72 -3.13 -7.17
C ILE A 156 12.98 -3.86 -7.65
N GLY A 157 14.15 -3.26 -7.45
CA GLY A 157 15.44 -3.86 -7.80
C GLY A 157 16.00 -4.79 -6.71
N LEU A 158 17.04 -5.54 -7.09
CA LEU A 158 17.89 -6.23 -6.13
C LEU A 158 18.93 -5.26 -5.56
N ALA A 159 19.26 -5.40 -4.27
CA ALA A 159 20.35 -4.63 -3.66
C ALA A 159 21.73 -5.01 -4.23
N SER A 160 21.90 -6.27 -4.63
CA SER A 160 23.12 -6.79 -5.24
C SER A 160 22.79 -7.88 -6.26
N LYS A 161 23.73 -8.07 -7.20
CA LYS A 161 23.66 -9.13 -8.19
C LYS A 161 23.60 -10.51 -7.51
N LEU A 162 22.66 -11.35 -7.95
CA LEU A 162 22.53 -12.74 -7.53
C LEU A 162 23.09 -13.70 -8.59
N PRO A 163 23.64 -14.86 -8.21
CA PRO A 163 23.90 -15.96 -9.13
C PRO A 163 22.60 -16.40 -9.85
N LYS A 164 22.71 -16.94 -11.08
CA LYS A 164 21.55 -17.30 -11.92
C LYS A 164 20.49 -18.13 -11.20
N ASP A 165 20.90 -19.22 -10.54
CA ASP A 165 19.97 -20.13 -9.86
C ASP A 165 19.26 -19.43 -8.68
N LYS A 166 19.99 -18.58 -7.95
CA LYS A 166 19.43 -17.78 -6.85
C LYS A 166 18.50 -16.68 -7.33
N TYR A 167 18.75 -16.14 -8.52
CA TYR A 167 17.84 -15.17 -9.12
C TYR A 167 16.54 -15.82 -9.58
N LEU A 168 16.60 -17.04 -10.13
CA LEU A 168 15.40 -17.81 -10.48
C LEU A 168 14.56 -18.13 -9.23
N GLU A 169 15.19 -18.63 -8.16
CA GLU A 169 14.53 -18.86 -6.87
C GLU A 169 13.88 -17.57 -6.33
N TYR A 170 14.60 -16.44 -6.41
CA TYR A 170 14.11 -15.13 -6.01
C TYR A 170 12.87 -14.71 -6.81
N LEU A 171 12.92 -14.78 -8.14
CA LEU A 171 11.79 -14.41 -9.00
C LEU A 171 10.58 -15.29 -8.73
N GLN A 172 10.78 -16.60 -8.54
CA GLN A 172 9.69 -17.52 -8.20
C GLN A 172 9.04 -17.13 -6.88
N SER A 173 9.82 -16.93 -5.82
CA SER A 173 9.30 -16.52 -4.50
C SER A 173 8.58 -15.18 -4.57
N ARG A 174 9.19 -14.18 -5.24
CA ARG A 174 8.68 -12.81 -5.31
C ARG A 174 7.41 -12.68 -6.15
N LEU A 175 7.30 -13.43 -7.25
CA LEU A 175 6.21 -13.26 -8.23
C LEU A 175 5.07 -14.27 -8.08
N SER A 176 5.29 -15.41 -7.44
CA SER A 176 4.24 -16.43 -7.23
C SER A 176 2.96 -15.90 -6.56
N PRO A 177 3.01 -14.98 -5.57
CA PRO A 177 1.81 -14.42 -4.97
C PRO A 177 0.90 -13.65 -5.95
N PHE A 178 1.42 -13.24 -7.11
CA PHE A 178 0.68 -12.51 -8.14
C PHE A 178 0.19 -13.41 -9.28
N SER A 179 0.34 -14.73 -9.14
CA SER A 179 0.04 -15.68 -10.21
C SER A 179 -1.41 -15.65 -10.70
N SER A 180 -2.36 -15.24 -9.84
CA SER A 180 -3.78 -15.12 -10.17
C SER A 180 -4.18 -13.80 -10.83
N VAL A 181 -3.24 -12.87 -11.04
CA VAL A 181 -3.54 -11.57 -11.66
C VAL A 181 -4.00 -11.78 -13.11
N ARG A 182 -5.19 -11.26 -13.43
CA ARG A 182 -5.82 -11.35 -14.76
C ARG A 182 -6.48 -10.02 -15.12
N PRO A 183 -5.70 -8.99 -15.49
CA PRO A 183 -6.22 -7.67 -15.79
C PRO A 183 -7.22 -7.68 -16.94
N THR A 184 -8.31 -6.93 -16.79
CA THR A 184 -9.25 -6.65 -17.86
C THR A 184 -9.03 -5.23 -18.41
N ASN A 185 -9.62 -4.92 -19.57
CA ASN A 185 -9.60 -3.55 -20.09
C ASN A 185 -10.23 -2.53 -19.12
N LEU A 186 -11.24 -2.95 -18.36
CA LEU A 186 -11.87 -2.09 -17.36
C LEU A 186 -10.94 -1.79 -16.19
N ASP A 187 -10.07 -2.74 -15.81
CA ASP A 187 -9.06 -2.49 -14.78
C ASP A 187 -8.09 -1.41 -15.21
N TYR A 188 -7.66 -1.42 -16.47
CA TYR A 188 -6.78 -0.37 -17.01
C TYR A 188 -7.46 0.99 -17.00
N VAL A 189 -8.66 1.09 -17.58
CA VAL A 189 -9.41 2.36 -17.62
C VAL A 189 -9.66 2.90 -16.22
N HIS A 190 -10.02 2.03 -15.27
CA HIS A 190 -10.28 2.44 -13.90
C HIS A 190 -9.00 2.87 -13.18
N LEU A 191 -7.91 2.13 -13.30
CA LEU A 191 -6.62 2.49 -12.71
C LEU A 191 -6.01 3.75 -13.35
N GLU A 192 -6.26 4.01 -14.63
CA GLU A 192 -5.93 5.29 -15.28
C GLU A 192 -6.77 6.44 -14.71
N ALA A 193 -8.08 6.25 -14.54
CA ALA A 193 -8.97 7.26 -13.97
C ALA A 193 -8.59 7.62 -12.51
N LEU A 194 -8.10 6.64 -11.74
CA LEU A 194 -7.55 6.83 -10.40
C LEU A 194 -6.12 7.38 -10.40
N SER A 195 -5.57 7.70 -11.58
CA SER A 195 -4.19 8.18 -11.75
C SER A 195 -3.14 7.22 -11.21
N CYS A 196 -3.39 5.91 -11.19
CA CYS A 196 -2.46 4.88 -10.72
C CYS A 196 -1.53 4.36 -11.83
N LEU A 197 -2.03 4.26 -13.06
CA LEU A 197 -1.21 3.83 -14.19
C LEU A 197 -1.53 4.64 -15.44
N LYS A 198 -0.73 4.44 -16.48
CA LYS A 198 -0.98 4.85 -17.86
C LYS A 198 -0.99 3.60 -18.73
N PHE A 199 -1.97 3.50 -19.63
CA PHE A 199 -2.05 2.45 -20.62
C PHE A 199 -1.61 2.99 -21.99
N GLU A 200 -0.52 2.45 -22.51
CA GLU A 200 0.18 2.94 -23.70
C GLU A 200 0.12 1.86 -24.78
N PRO A 201 -0.98 1.74 -25.55
CA PRO A 201 -1.20 0.62 -26.45
C PRO A 201 -0.15 0.46 -27.56
N PHE A 202 0.60 1.52 -27.85
CA PHE A 202 1.65 1.56 -28.88
C PHE A 202 3.07 1.37 -28.33
N LEU A 203 3.24 1.35 -27.01
CA LEU A 203 4.54 1.14 -26.36
C LEU A 203 4.53 -0.20 -25.63
N THR A 204 5.45 -1.08 -26.01
CA THR A 204 5.61 -2.39 -25.36
C THR A 204 6.92 -2.47 -24.63
N ARG A 205 6.89 -3.07 -23.44
CA ARG A 205 8.05 -3.28 -22.58
C ARG A 205 8.50 -4.74 -22.66
N ASP A 206 9.78 -4.96 -22.99
CA ASP A 206 10.35 -6.30 -23.11
C ASP A 206 10.62 -6.91 -21.71
N LEU A 207 9.86 -7.95 -21.36
CA LEU A 207 9.99 -8.65 -20.08
C LEU A 207 11.37 -9.28 -19.89
N LYS A 208 11.93 -9.90 -20.94
CA LYS A 208 13.26 -10.52 -20.88
C LYS A 208 14.29 -9.46 -20.54
N LYS A 209 14.27 -8.34 -21.27
CA LYS A 209 15.19 -7.23 -21.01
C LYS A 209 15.06 -6.71 -19.58
N ILE A 210 13.84 -6.43 -19.12
CA ILE A 210 13.60 -5.90 -17.77
C ILE A 210 14.16 -6.84 -16.69
N LEU A 211 13.82 -8.13 -16.77
CA LEU A 211 14.26 -9.11 -15.78
C LEU A 211 15.77 -9.37 -15.84
N THR A 212 16.37 -9.36 -17.03
CA THR A 212 17.83 -9.49 -17.19
C THR A 212 18.56 -8.27 -16.60
N ASP A 213 18.09 -7.06 -16.89
CA ASP A 213 18.72 -5.82 -16.41
C ASP A 213 18.64 -5.71 -14.88
N LYS A 214 17.54 -6.16 -14.27
CA LYS A 214 17.37 -6.19 -12.80
C LYS A 214 18.43 -7.01 -12.06
N ASN A 215 19.00 -8.02 -12.72
CA ASN A 215 20.10 -8.81 -12.15
C ASN A 215 21.44 -8.54 -12.88
N GLN A 216 21.61 -7.32 -13.39
CA GLN A 216 22.87 -6.84 -13.96
C GLN A 216 23.39 -7.75 -15.08
N GLY A 217 22.48 -8.23 -15.95
CA GLY A 217 22.79 -9.09 -17.09
C GLY A 217 22.76 -10.60 -16.79
N GLU A 218 22.68 -11.00 -15.53
CA GLU A 218 22.83 -12.40 -15.11
C GLU A 218 21.47 -13.09 -14.97
N PHE A 219 20.92 -13.56 -16.07
CA PHE A 219 19.61 -14.23 -16.05
C PHE A 219 19.47 -15.25 -17.16
N ASP A 220 19.05 -16.47 -16.80
CA ASP A 220 18.67 -17.49 -17.77
C ASP A 220 17.16 -17.42 -18.07
N TYR A 221 16.81 -16.53 -19.01
CA TYR A 221 15.42 -16.34 -19.41
C TYR A 221 14.83 -17.60 -20.08
N ASP A 222 15.66 -18.38 -20.77
CA ASP A 222 15.20 -19.56 -21.49
C ASP A 222 14.82 -20.70 -20.53
N VAL A 223 15.50 -20.81 -19.39
CA VAL A 223 15.04 -21.67 -18.29
C VAL A 223 13.80 -21.08 -17.63
N PHE A 224 13.79 -19.77 -17.32
CA PHE A 224 12.67 -19.12 -16.63
C PHE A 224 11.34 -19.30 -17.36
N LYS A 225 11.30 -19.05 -18.67
CA LYS A 225 10.07 -19.10 -19.48
C LYS A 225 9.46 -20.51 -19.53
N GLU A 226 10.22 -21.55 -19.22
CA GLU A 226 9.71 -22.92 -19.17
C GLU A 226 9.10 -23.31 -17.82
N LEU A 227 9.45 -22.58 -16.75
CA LEU A 227 8.87 -22.77 -15.42
C LEU A 227 7.39 -22.37 -15.39
N PRO A 228 6.56 -22.99 -14.53
CA PRO A 228 5.13 -22.63 -14.40
C PRO A 228 4.91 -21.14 -14.13
N ILE A 229 5.72 -20.55 -13.24
CA ILE A 229 5.64 -19.11 -12.93
C ILE A 229 6.05 -18.24 -14.12
N GLY A 230 7.05 -18.64 -14.90
CA GLY A 230 7.48 -17.90 -16.08
C GLY A 230 6.44 -17.93 -17.18
N LYS A 231 5.86 -19.10 -17.47
CA LYS A 231 4.74 -19.25 -18.42
C LYS A 231 3.57 -18.35 -18.04
N ASN A 232 3.16 -18.42 -16.78
CA ASN A 232 2.06 -17.59 -16.27
C ASN A 232 2.39 -16.10 -16.33
N LEU A 233 3.60 -15.69 -15.95
CA LEU A 233 4.02 -14.28 -16.01
C LEU A 233 4.03 -13.76 -17.44
N ILE A 234 4.54 -14.54 -18.40
CA ILE A 234 4.53 -14.20 -19.82
C ILE A 234 3.11 -14.07 -20.33
N GLU A 235 2.20 -14.97 -19.93
CA GLU A 235 0.78 -14.85 -20.26
C GLU A 235 0.20 -13.51 -19.77
N ILE A 236 0.41 -13.16 -18.49
CA ILE A 236 -0.04 -11.90 -17.90
C ILE A 236 0.58 -10.69 -18.62
N TRP A 237 1.88 -10.76 -18.89
CA TRP A 237 2.64 -9.66 -19.47
C TRP A 237 2.26 -9.39 -20.93
N GLU A 238 2.17 -10.45 -21.73
CA GLU A 238 1.94 -10.39 -23.16
C GLU A 238 0.44 -10.37 -23.50
N ASN A 239 -0.32 -11.36 -23.03
CA ASN A 239 -1.71 -11.58 -23.45
C ASN A 239 -2.69 -10.70 -22.68
N TYR A 240 -2.45 -10.48 -21.39
CA TYR A 240 -3.25 -9.52 -20.61
C TYR A 240 -2.73 -8.09 -20.71
N ARG A 241 -1.70 -7.84 -21.54
CA ARG A 241 -1.22 -6.51 -21.95
C ARG A 241 -0.54 -5.65 -20.86
N LEU A 242 -0.03 -6.25 -19.77
CA LEU A 242 0.76 -5.47 -18.79
C LEU A 242 2.03 -4.84 -19.40
N LYS A 243 2.58 -5.42 -20.48
CA LYS A 243 3.69 -4.82 -21.23
C LYS A 243 3.42 -3.39 -21.72
N SER A 244 2.14 -3.02 -21.84
CA SER A 244 1.67 -1.72 -22.31
C SER A 244 1.34 -0.76 -21.16
N THR A 245 1.84 -1.00 -19.95
CA THR A 245 1.51 -0.17 -18.77
C THR A 245 2.72 0.51 -18.16
N GLN A 246 2.50 1.71 -17.61
CA GLN A 246 3.44 2.41 -16.74
C GLN A 246 2.74 2.86 -15.47
N LEU A 247 3.40 2.74 -14.31
CA LEU A 247 2.85 3.27 -13.07
C LEU A 247 3.19 4.76 -12.92
N THR A 248 2.21 5.53 -12.46
CA THR A 248 2.41 6.91 -11.99
C THR A 248 3.08 6.91 -10.60
N SER A 249 3.36 8.07 -10.02
CA SER A 249 3.82 8.16 -8.62
C SER A 249 2.81 7.53 -7.65
N VAL A 250 1.50 7.76 -7.86
CA VAL A 250 0.44 7.17 -7.03
C VAL A 250 0.44 5.64 -7.14
N GLY A 251 0.50 5.10 -8.36
CA GLY A 251 0.51 3.65 -8.55
C GLY A 251 1.78 2.98 -8.08
N GLN A 252 2.94 3.64 -8.22
CA GLN A 252 4.22 3.14 -7.69
C GLN A 252 4.17 3.08 -6.17
N MET A 253 3.69 4.13 -5.50
CA MET A 253 3.56 4.15 -4.03
C MET A 253 2.64 3.02 -3.56
N ILE A 254 1.43 2.91 -4.14
CA ILE A 254 0.48 1.85 -3.79
C ILE A 254 1.07 0.47 -4.08
N GLY A 255 1.67 0.29 -5.25
CA GLY A 255 2.24 -0.99 -5.66
C GLY A 255 3.42 -1.43 -4.79
N VAL A 256 4.26 -0.50 -4.30
CA VAL A 256 5.30 -0.80 -3.31
C VAL A 256 4.65 -1.27 -2.00
N MET A 257 3.61 -0.57 -1.53
CA MET A 257 2.92 -0.95 -0.30
C MET A 257 2.28 -2.33 -0.40
N VAL A 258 1.62 -2.62 -1.53
CA VAL A 258 1.01 -3.93 -1.81
C VAL A 258 2.09 -5.01 -1.88
N SER A 259 3.19 -4.75 -2.59
CA SER A 259 4.30 -5.70 -2.69
C SER A 259 4.80 -6.10 -1.31
N ASP A 260 5.13 -5.10 -0.49
CA ASP A 260 5.65 -5.31 0.85
C ASP A 260 4.70 -6.08 1.75
N GLN A 261 3.40 -5.76 1.69
CA GLN A 261 2.39 -6.48 2.46
C GLN A 261 2.32 -7.95 2.07
N ILE A 262 2.40 -8.25 0.77
CA ILE A 262 2.32 -9.62 0.24
C ILE A 262 3.60 -10.41 0.55
N THR A 263 4.77 -9.79 0.42
CA THR A 263 6.06 -10.48 0.56
C THR A 263 6.64 -10.39 1.97
N GLY A 264 5.99 -9.68 2.89
CA GLY A 264 6.50 -9.41 4.24
C GLY A 264 7.75 -8.52 4.25
N SER A 265 8.02 -7.77 3.18
CA SER A 265 9.14 -6.83 3.13
C SER A 265 8.71 -5.43 3.60
N VAL A 266 9.67 -4.57 3.89
CA VAL A 266 9.44 -3.16 4.16
C VAL A 266 10.39 -2.33 3.32
N THR A 267 9.82 -1.57 2.40
CA THR A 267 10.54 -0.60 1.57
C THR A 267 10.55 0.75 2.26
N ASP A 268 11.73 1.35 2.39
CA ASP A 268 11.87 2.74 2.83
C ASP A 268 11.48 3.70 1.70
N MET A 269 10.55 4.61 1.99
CA MET A 269 10.06 5.63 1.05
C MET A 269 10.74 6.98 1.25
N SER A 270 11.82 7.05 2.04
CA SER A 270 12.57 8.30 2.29
C SER A 270 13.10 8.98 1.03
N SER A 271 13.34 8.25 -0.07
CA SER A 271 13.74 8.82 -1.35
C SER A 271 12.65 9.65 -2.05
N TRP A 272 11.44 9.67 -1.50
CA TRP A 272 10.30 10.46 -1.96
C TRP A 272 10.10 11.74 -1.13
N GLU A 273 10.94 11.98 -0.12
CA GLU A 273 11.05 13.29 0.53
C GLU A 273 11.80 14.28 -0.36
#